data_AF-J9STJ5-F1
#
_entry.id   AF-J9STJ5-F1
#
_cell.length_a   1.000
_cell.length_b   1.000
_cell.length_c   1.000
_cell.angle_alpha   90.00
_cell.angle_beta   90.00
_cell.angle_gamma   90.00
#
_symmetry.space_group_name_H-M   'P 1'
#
loop_
_entity.id
_entity.type
_entity.pdbx_description
1 polymer ?
#
loop_
_entity_poly.entity_id
_entity_poly.type
_entity_poly.pdbx_seq_one_letter_code
_entity_poly.pdbx_strand_id
1 'polypeptide(L)'
;MVSVVTSDADEDSQQEAAAILGHWHQTLCTALTSAEIGQQRAERLATLTVASIEGAIVLARAQQSLQPLDDVIDECQSLFKSALAT
;
A
#
# COMPACT_ATOMS: atom_id res chain seq x y z
N MET A 1 -15.69 18.73 -11.22
CA MET A 1 -14.26 19.08 -11.12
C MET A 1 -14.11 19.96 -9.90
N VAL A 2 -13.79 19.36 -8.75
CA VAL A 2 -13.44 20.13 -7.55
C VAL A 2 -12.00 20.57 -7.76
N SER A 3 -11.79 21.87 -7.97
CA SER A 3 -10.46 22.45 -7.90
C SER A 3 -10.18 22.68 -6.43
N VAL A 4 -9.33 21.84 -5.84
CA VAL A 4 -8.72 22.15 -4.55
C VAL A 4 -7.76 23.31 -4.79
N VAL A 5 -8.00 24.42 -4.11
CA VAL A 5 -6.96 25.44 -3.90
C VAL A 5 -6.12 24.87 -2.77
N THR A 6 -4.91 24.39 -3.08
CA THR A 6 -3.94 23.98 -2.06
C THR A 6 -3.30 25.24 -1.49
N SER A 7 -3.26 25.33 -0.15
CA SER A 7 -2.37 26.26 0.53
C SER A 7 -0.98 25.63 0.65
N ASP A 8 0.07 26.42 0.88
CA ASP A 8 1.45 25.93 1.05
C ASP A 8 1.53 24.81 2.13
N ALA A 9 0.71 24.88 3.18
CA ALA A 9 0.63 23.85 4.21
C ALA A 9 0.01 22.52 3.72
N ASP A 10 -0.91 22.58 2.75
CA ASP A 10 -1.49 21.39 2.12
C ASP A 10 -0.47 20.73 1.17
N GLU A 11 0.40 21.52 0.53
CA GLU A 11 1.46 21.03 -0.35
C GLU A 11 2.56 20.31 0.44
N ASP A 12 2.99 20.88 1.56
CA ASP A 12 3.94 20.24 2.49
C ASP A 12 3.38 18.90 3.02
N SER A 13 2.11 18.89 3.42
CA SER A 13 1.42 17.68 3.92
C SER A 13 1.30 16.59 2.85
N GLN A 14 1.01 16.97 1.60
CA GLN A 14 0.95 16.03 0.47
C GLN A 14 2.33 15.44 0.14
N GLN A 15 3.39 16.26 0.20
CA GLN A 15 4.76 15.79 -0.02
C GLN A 15 5.22 14.82 1.07
N GLU A 16 4.90 15.10 2.33
CA GLU A 16 5.20 14.17 3.43
C GLU A 16 4.45 12.84 3.28
N ALA A 17 3.16 12.88 2.96
CA ALA A 17 2.37 11.67 2.72
C ALA A 17 2.94 10.86 1.54
N ALA A 18 3.29 11.53 0.44
CA ALA A 18 3.92 10.88 -0.71
C ALA A 18 5.28 10.26 -0.35
N ALA A 19 6.08 10.93 0.48
CA ALA A 19 7.37 10.42 0.93
C ALA A 19 7.22 9.17 1.82
N ILE A 20 6.26 9.17 2.75
CA ILE A 20 6.00 8.02 3.63
C ILE A 20 5.51 6.82 2.82
N LEU A 21 4.50 7.02 1.96
CA LEU A 21 3.96 5.95 1.12
C LEU A 21 5.01 5.43 0.12
N GLY A 22 5.83 6.33 -0.44
CA GLY A 22 6.96 5.96 -1.29
C GLY A 22 8.01 5.14 -0.54
N HIS A 23 8.32 5.51 0.70
CA HIS A 23 9.24 4.75 1.55
C HIS A 23 8.71 3.34 1.87
N TRP A 24 7.43 3.20 2.18
CA TRP A 24 6.79 1.90 2.42
C TRP A 24 6.79 1.04 1.16
N HIS A 25 6.44 1.61 0.00
CA HIS A 25 6.49 0.93 -1.28
C HIS A 25 7.90 0.41 -1.60
N GLN A 26 8.93 1.25 -1.41
CA GLN A 26 10.32 0.86 -1.65
C GLN A 26 10.79 -0.23 -0.69
N THR A 27 10.37 -0.16 0.57
CA THR A 27 10.68 -1.18 1.59
C THR A 27 10.07 -2.54 1.20
N LEU A 28 8.81 -2.55 0.77
CA LEU A 28 8.15 -3.76 0.27
C LEU A 28 8.82 -4.31 -0.99
N CYS A 29 9.14 -3.46 -1.97
CA CYS A 29 9.86 -3.88 -3.17
C CYS A 29 11.17 -4.57 -2.80
N THR A 30 11.96 -3.96 -1.92
CA THR A 30 13.25 -4.49 -1.47
C THR A 30 13.10 -5.83 -0.75
N ALA A 31 12.10 -5.96 0.11
CA ALA A 31 11.83 -7.22 0.82
C ALA A 31 11.42 -8.34 -0.15
N LEU A 32 10.54 -8.04 -1.10
CA LEU A 32 10.04 -9.01 -2.07
C LEU A 32 11.15 -9.46 -3.04
N THR A 33 12.00 -8.54 -3.52
CA THR A 33 13.11 -8.89 -4.41
C THR A 33 14.21 -9.67 -3.69
N SER A 34 14.45 -9.38 -2.41
CA SER A 34 15.35 -10.18 -1.56
C SER A 34 14.85 -11.61 -1.37
N ALA A 35 13.55 -11.84 -1.52
CA ALA A 35 12.93 -13.16 -1.50
C ALA A 35 12.83 -13.81 -2.90
N GLU A 36 13.70 -13.40 -3.83
CA GLU A 36 13.82 -13.92 -5.20
C GLU A 36 12.62 -13.66 -6.12
N ILE A 37 11.66 -12.82 -5.71
CA ILE A 37 10.58 -12.37 -6.59
C ILE A 37 11.14 -11.37 -7.62
N GLY A 38 10.88 -11.61 -8.90
CA GLY A 38 11.35 -10.72 -9.97
C GLY A 38 10.90 -9.26 -9.80
N GLN A 39 11.80 -8.31 -10.06
CA GLN A 39 11.64 -6.87 -9.83
C GLN A 39 10.26 -6.31 -10.23
N GLN A 40 9.83 -6.56 -11.47
CA GLN A 40 8.56 -6.03 -11.97
C GLN A 40 7.34 -6.59 -11.21
N ARG A 41 7.42 -7.84 -10.74
CA ARG A 41 6.36 -8.45 -9.95
C ARG A 41 6.38 -7.91 -8.52
N ALA A 42 7.56 -7.71 -7.94
CA ALA A 42 7.73 -7.09 -6.63
C ALA A 42 7.16 -5.67 -6.59
N GLU A 43 7.43 -4.84 -7.59
CA GLU A 43 6.88 -3.47 -7.70
C GLU A 43 5.35 -3.46 -7.73
N ARG A 44 4.74 -4.35 -8.53
CA ARG A 44 3.28 -4.47 -8.63
C ARG A 44 2.67 -4.96 -7.32
N LEU A 45 3.30 -5.93 -6.65
CA LEU A 45 2.84 -6.45 -5.36
C LEU A 45 2.96 -5.39 -4.26
N ALA A 46 4.03 -4.60 -4.24
CA ALA A 46 4.19 -3.49 -3.31
C ALA A 46 3.09 -2.43 -3.50
N THR A 47 2.81 -2.03 -4.75
CA THR A 47 1.72 -1.10 -5.07
C THR A 47 0.37 -1.63 -4.63
N LEU A 48 0.07 -2.89 -4.94
CA LEU A 48 -1.18 -3.54 -4.54
C LEU A 48 -1.33 -3.52 -3.03
N THR A 49 -0.29 -3.91 -2.29
CA THR A 49 -0.30 -4.00 -0.82
C THR A 49 -0.60 -2.64 -0.18
N VAL A 50 0.11 -1.59 -0.60
CA VAL A 50 -0.12 -0.23 -0.07
C VAL A 50 -1.54 0.24 -0.37
N ALA A 51 -1.98 0.12 -1.64
CA ALA A 51 -3.31 0.55 -2.03
C ALA A 51 -4.44 -0.22 -1.30
N SER A 52 -4.27 -1.52 -1.11
CA SER A 52 -5.22 -2.37 -0.40
C SER A 52 -5.30 -2.01 1.08
N ILE A 53 -4.18 -1.75 1.76
CA ILE A 53 -4.17 -1.34 3.17
C ILE A 53 -4.84 0.01 3.35
N GLU A 54 -4.54 1.00 2.51
CA GLU A 54 -5.19 2.32 2.58
C GLU A 54 -6.70 2.22 2.36
N GLY A 55 -7.13 1.43 1.36
CA GLY A 55 -8.54 1.14 1.11
C GLY A 55 -9.22 0.43 2.30
N ALA A 56 -8.54 -0.54 2.91
CA ALA A 56 -9.02 -1.22 4.11
C ALA A 56 -9.16 -0.28 5.31
N ILE A 57 -8.21 0.65 5.53
CA ILE A 57 -8.32 1.66 6.58
C ILE A 57 -9.55 2.54 6.37
N VAL A 58 -9.82 2.97 5.13
CA VAL A 58 -11.01 3.76 4.79
C VAL A 58 -12.29 2.98 5.09
N LEU A 59 -12.36 1.71 4.65
CA LEU A 59 -13.52 0.85 4.90
C LEU A 59 -13.70 0.54 6.40
N ALA A 60 -12.62 0.25 7.10
CA ALA A 60 -12.63 -0.06 8.53
C ALA A 60 -13.17 1.11 9.34
N ARG A 61 -12.76 2.35 9.00
CA ARG A 61 -13.30 3.57 9.61
C ARG A 61 -14.77 3.77 9.30
N ALA A 62 -15.18 3.58 8.04
CA ALA A 62 -16.56 3.74 7.62
C ALA A 62 -17.51 2.72 8.28
N GLN A 63 -17.02 1.50 8.52
CA GLN A 63 -17.78 0.39 9.08
C GLN A 63 -17.61 0.26 10.60
N GLN A 64 -16.74 1.07 11.23
CA GLN A 64 -16.36 0.94 12.64
C GLN A 64 -15.93 -0.48 13.02
N SER A 65 -15.20 -1.15 12.12
CA SER A 65 -14.79 -2.55 12.24
C SER A 65 -13.38 -2.74 11.70
N LEU A 66 -12.60 -3.63 12.30
CA LEU A 66 -11.26 -3.99 11.78
C LEU A 66 -11.31 -5.09 10.71
N GLN A 67 -12.48 -5.70 10.49
CA GLN A 67 -12.65 -6.80 9.54
C GLN A 67 -12.07 -6.51 8.13
N PRO A 68 -12.24 -5.31 7.53
CA PRO A 68 -11.66 -5.03 6.21
C PRO A 68 -10.13 -5.09 6.18
N LEU A 69 -9.45 -4.79 7.29
CA LEU A 69 -8.00 -4.94 7.42
C LEU A 69 -7.61 -6.41 7.49
N ASP A 70 -8.32 -7.20 8.28
CA ASP A 70 -8.09 -8.64 8.41
C ASP A 70 -8.22 -9.34 7.05
N ASP A 71 -9.31 -9.03 6.31
CA ASP A 71 -9.55 -9.58 4.98
C ASP A 71 -8.41 -9.25 3.98
N VAL A 72 -7.94 -8.00 3.98
CA VAL A 72 -6.82 -7.58 3.12
C VAL A 72 -5.51 -8.26 3.53
N ILE A 73 -5.25 -8.41 4.84
CA ILE A 73 -4.04 -9.09 5.33
C ILE A 73 -4.03 -10.55 4.85
N ASP A 74 -5.15 -11.26 4.97
CA ASP A 74 -5.27 -12.66 4.55
C ASP A 74 -5.01 -12.83 3.05
N GLU A 75 -5.60 -11.97 2.21
CA GLU A 75 -5.40 -12.00 0.76
C GLU A 75 -3.97 -11.61 0.36
N CYS A 76 -3.39 -10.57 0.98
CA CYS A 76 -1.99 -10.20 0.73
C CYS A 76 -1.02 -11.34 1.10
N GLN A 77 -1.24 -12.03 2.22
CA GLN A 77 -0.44 -13.19 2.60
C GLN A 77 -0.56 -14.33 1.58
N SER A 78 -1.77 -14.60 1.09
CA SER A 78 -2.01 -15.62 0.05
C SER A 78 -1.26 -15.29 -1.25
N LEU A 79 -1.32 -14.03 -1.69
CA LEU A 79 -0.61 -13.56 -2.88
C LEU A 79 0.91 -13.65 -2.74
N PHE A 80 1.46 -13.31 -1.57
CA PHE A 80 2.90 -13.42 -1.31
C PHE A 80 3.35 -14.88 -1.28
N LYS A 81 2.62 -15.78 -0.61
CA LYS A 81 2.92 -17.23 -0.64
C LYS A 81 2.92 -17.76 -2.07
N SER A 82 1.96 -17.35 -2.88
CA SER A 82 1.85 -17.73 -4.29
C SER A 82 2.99 -17.17 -5.14
N ALA A 83 3.51 -15.98 -4.81
CA ALA A 83 4.64 -15.38 -5.50
C ALA A 83 5.98 -16.05 -5.15
N LEU A 84 6.12 -16.54 -3.92
CA LEU A 84 7.32 -17.26 -3.45
C LEU A 84 7.38 -18.72 -3.91
N ALA A 85 6.24 -19.30 -4.28
CA ALA A 85 6.16 -20.68 -4.76
C ALA A 85 6.55 -20.85 -6.25
N THR A 86 7.06 -19.80 -6.90
CA THR A 86 7.52 -19.77 -8.29
C THR A 86 9.04 -19.88 -8.33
#